data_AF-A0A5S3XBZ2-F1
#
_entry.id   AF-A0A5S3XBZ2-F1
#
_cell.length_a   1.000
_cell.length_b   1.000
_cell.length_c   1.000
_cell.angle_alpha   90.00
_cell.angle_beta   90.00
_cell.angle_gamma   90.00
#
_symmetry.space_group_name_H-M   'P 1'
#
loop_
_entity.id
_entity.type
_entity.pdbx_description
1 polymer ?
#
loop_
_entity_poly.entity_id
_entity_poly.type
_entity_poly.pdbx_seq_one_letter_code
_entity_poly.pdbx_strand_id
1 'polypeptide(L)'
;VDSINTFPAGMERPVIQREKFQQEVMILALYGDMSYYQLKELGNDIKDELLALPGVNLVDFYSGLDYEIGIEISPDKLREYGLTFRDVSSAVQNISTNMSP
;
A
#
# COMPACT_ATOMS: atom_id res chain seq x y z
N VAL A 1 -17.66 36.79 -14.75
CA VAL A 1 -16.43 37.49 -14.32
C VAL A 1 -15.48 36.42 -13.80
N ASP A 2 -14.33 36.08 -14.35
CA ASP A 2 -13.64 36.32 -15.63
C ASP A 2 -12.77 35.07 -15.83
N SER A 3 -12.84 34.42 -16.99
CA SER A 3 -12.04 33.23 -17.29
C SER A 3 -10.62 33.65 -17.67
N ILE A 4 -9.62 33.23 -16.88
CA ILE A 4 -8.20 33.37 -17.23
C ILE A 4 -7.95 32.54 -18.49
N ASN A 5 -7.77 33.22 -19.63
CA ASN A 5 -7.70 32.58 -20.95
C ASN A 5 -6.29 32.19 -21.41
N THR A 6 -5.25 32.37 -20.59
CA THR A 6 -3.92 31.91 -20.96
C THR A 6 -3.06 31.70 -19.72
N PHE A 7 -2.78 30.42 -19.41
CA PHE A 7 -1.69 30.08 -18.51
C PHE A 7 -0.35 30.48 -19.15
N PRO A 8 0.64 30.98 -18.38
CA PRO A 8 1.94 31.34 -18.91
C PRO A 8 2.60 30.16 -19.64
N ALA A 9 3.28 30.44 -20.76
CA ALA A 9 4.06 29.44 -21.46
C ALA A 9 5.21 28.97 -20.55
N GLY A 10 5.14 27.72 -20.08
CA GLY A 10 6.08 27.13 -19.11
C GLY A 10 5.45 26.75 -17.76
N MET A 11 4.17 27.02 -17.54
CA MET A 11 3.45 26.54 -16.36
C MET A 11 3.19 25.03 -16.44
N GLU A 12 3.53 24.30 -15.37
CA GLU A 12 3.04 22.94 -15.17
C GLU A 12 1.52 22.93 -15.12
N ARG A 13 0.88 21.92 -15.74
CA ARG A 13 -0.58 21.87 -15.81
C ARG A 13 -1.17 21.94 -14.38
N PRO A 14 -2.08 22.89 -14.11
CA PRO A 14 -2.69 22.97 -12.79
C PRO A 14 -3.48 21.69 -12.51
N VAL A 15 -3.19 21.07 -11.37
CA VAL A 15 -4.01 19.95 -10.86
C VAL A 15 -5.24 20.56 -10.21
N ILE A 16 -6.32 20.67 -10.98
CA ILE A 16 -7.60 21.16 -10.47
C ILE A 16 -8.25 20.04 -9.67
N GLN A 17 -8.23 20.15 -8.34
CA GLN A 17 -9.01 19.29 -7.46
C GLN A 17 -10.23 20.06 -6.98
N ARG A 18 -11.40 19.43 -7.04
CA ARG A 18 -12.61 19.98 -6.44
C ARG A 18 -12.65 19.53 -4.99
N GLU A 19 -12.44 20.45 -4.06
CA GLU A 19 -12.69 20.16 -2.65
C GLU A 19 -14.18 19.84 -2.48
N LYS A 20 -14.48 18.57 -2.22
CA LYS A 20 -15.79 18.14 -1.76
C LYS A 20 -15.70 18.08 -0.25
N PHE A 21 -16.69 18.66 0.43
CA PHE A 21 -16.82 18.48 1.87
C PHE A 21 -17.01 16.99 2.15
N GLN A 22 -16.04 16.36 2.79
CA GLN A 22 -16.10 14.99 3.26
C GLN A 22 -16.45 15.04 4.74
N GLN A 23 -17.64 14.56 5.09
CA GLN A 23 -18.01 14.40 6.49
C GLN A 23 -17.70 12.98 6.91
N GLU A 24 -16.85 12.82 7.92
CA GLU A 24 -16.61 11.53 8.54
C GLU A 24 -17.90 11.03 9.19
N VAL A 25 -18.31 9.81 8.85
CA VAL A 25 -19.55 9.19 9.35
C VAL A 25 -19.24 8.16 10.44
N MET A 26 -18.14 7.42 10.29
CA MET A 26 -17.76 6.32 11.17
C MET A 26 -16.24 6.12 11.15
N ILE A 27 -15.69 5.78 12.31
CA ILE A 27 -14.35 5.23 12.45
C ILE A 27 -14.47 3.77 12.90
N LEU A 28 -13.76 2.88 12.22
CA LEU A 28 -13.64 1.47 12.58
C LEU A 28 -12.20 1.18 13.02
N ALA A 29 -12.03 0.69 14.24
CA ALA A 29 -10.74 0.25 14.76
C ALA A 29 -10.71 -1.28 14.83
N LEU A 30 -9.64 -1.88 14.30
CA LEU A 30 -9.42 -3.33 14.33
C LEU A 30 -8.41 -3.69 15.42
N TYR A 31 -8.76 -4.69 16.23
CA TYR A 31 -7.91 -5.23 17.30
C TYR A 31 -8.19 -6.72 17.49
N GLY A 32 -7.16 -7.50 17.77
CA GLY A 32 -7.28 -8.93 18.05
C GLY A 32 -5.93 -9.60 18.30
N ASP A 33 -5.97 -10.86 18.73
CA ASP A 33 -4.79 -11.73 18.87
C ASP A 33 -4.36 -12.25 17.50
N MET A 34 -3.83 -11.33 16.70
CA MET A 34 -3.42 -11.53 15.32
C MET A 34 -2.10 -10.79 15.11
N SER A 35 -1.25 -11.33 14.24
CA SER A 35 -0.07 -10.58 13.81
C SER A 35 -0.46 -9.30 13.08
N TYR A 36 0.43 -8.32 13.06
CA TYR A 36 0.21 -7.05 12.35
C TYR A 36 -0.15 -7.27 10.87
N TYR A 37 0.54 -8.22 10.22
CA TYR A 37 0.25 -8.61 8.84
C TYR A 37 -1.20 -9.08 8.68
N GLN A 38 -1.65 -9.99 9.54
CA GLN A 38 -3.01 -10.52 9.48
C GLN A 38 -4.08 -9.44 9.75
N LEU A 39 -3.84 -8.53 10.70
CA LEU A 39 -4.75 -7.40 10.94
C LEU A 39 -4.82 -6.45 9.75
N LYS A 40 -3.69 -6.23 9.06
CA LYS A 40 -3.63 -5.40 7.86
C LYS A 40 -4.38 -6.04 6.70
N GLU A 41 -4.21 -7.34 6.47
CA GLU A 41 -4.97 -8.08 5.45
C GLU A 41 -6.47 -8.02 5.73
N LEU A 42 -6.89 -8.28 6.98
CA LEU A 42 -8.29 -8.15 7.39
C LEU A 42 -8.83 -6.72 7.15
N GLY A 43 -8.02 -5.71 7.42
CA GLY A 43 -8.40 -4.31 7.15
C GLY A 43 -8.55 -3.99 5.67
N ASN A 44 -7.73 -4.60 4.79
CA ASN A 44 -7.90 -4.47 3.35
C ASN A 44 -9.20 -5.14 2.88
N ASP A 45 -9.49 -6.36 3.34
CA ASP A 45 -10.74 -7.07 3.00
C ASP A 45 -11.96 -6.24 3.40
N ILE A 46 -11.98 -5.71 4.63
CA ILE A 46 -13.07 -4.86 5.13
C ILE A 46 -13.19 -3.57 4.31
N LYS A 47 -12.07 -2.93 3.96
CA LYS A 47 -12.08 -1.73 3.12
C LYS A 47 -12.73 -2.01 1.76
N ASP A 48 -12.36 -3.11 1.13
CA ASP A 48 -12.88 -3.49 -0.18
C ASP A 48 -14.37 -3.83 -0.12
N GLU A 49 -14.81 -4.54 0.93
CA GLU A 49 -16.23 -4.80 1.19
C GLU A 49 -17.03 -3.51 1.42
N LEU A 50 -16.50 -2.57 2.19
CA LEU A 50 -17.15 -1.28 2.44
C LEU A 50 -17.28 -0.46 1.14
N LEU A 51 -16.23 -0.43 0.31
CA LEU A 51 -16.27 0.26 -0.99
C LEU A 51 -17.25 -0.38 -1.97
N ALA A 52 -17.56 -1.66 -1.81
CA ALA A 52 -18.56 -2.36 -2.63
C ALA A 52 -20.01 -2.02 -2.25
N LEU A 53 -20.25 -1.41 -1.08
CA LEU A 53 -21.61 -1.10 -0.62
C LEU A 53 -22.23 0.07 -1.38
N PRO A 54 -23.53 -0.02 -1.76
CA PRO A 54 -24.22 1.08 -2.39
C PRO A 54 -24.31 2.29 -1.44
N GLY A 55 -23.79 3.43 -1.88
CA GLY A 55 -23.78 4.68 -1.11
C GLY A 55 -22.47 4.98 -0.38
N VAL A 56 -21.52 4.04 -0.36
CA VAL A 56 -20.16 4.29 0.12
C VAL A 56 -19.31 4.75 -1.06
N ASN A 57 -18.83 5.99 -1.01
CA ASN A 57 -18.00 6.56 -2.08
C ASN A 57 -16.52 6.71 -1.67
N LEU A 58 -16.22 6.60 -0.38
CA LEU A 58 -14.89 6.83 0.17
C LEU A 58 -14.72 5.97 1.43
N VAL A 59 -13.57 5.32 1.52
CA VAL A 59 -13.09 4.62 2.72
C VAL A 59 -11.61 4.92 2.84
N ASP A 60 -11.22 5.64 3.89
CA ASP A 60 -9.82 5.88 4.22
C ASP A 60 -9.31 4.75 5.13
N PHE A 61 -8.21 4.12 4.73
CA PHE A 61 -7.64 2.99 5.46
C PHE A 61 -6.22 3.32 5.94
N TYR A 62 -6.09 3.46 7.26
CA TYR A 62 -4.83 3.74 7.94
C TYR A 62 -4.17 2.43 8.39
N SER A 63 -3.41 1.82 7.49
CA SER A 63 -2.81 0.50 7.68
C SER A 63 -1.45 0.49 8.43
N GLY A 64 -1.05 1.64 8.98
CA GLY A 64 0.25 1.90 9.60
C GLY A 64 1.43 1.67 8.63
N LEU A 65 2.53 1.04 9.09
CA LEU A 65 3.76 0.87 8.30
C LEU A 65 3.53 0.08 7.01
N ASP A 66 4.35 0.38 6.00
CA ASP A 66 4.43 -0.40 4.76
C ASP A 66 4.77 -1.86 5.05
N TYR A 67 4.44 -2.76 4.12
CA TYR A 67 4.78 -4.17 4.25
C TYR A 67 6.31 -4.33 4.29
N GLU A 68 6.85 -4.80 5.42
CA GLU A 68 8.25 -5.21 5.52
C GLU A 68 8.35 -6.73 5.42
N ILE A 69 9.16 -7.22 4.47
CA ILE A 69 9.47 -8.65 4.34
C ILE A 69 10.82 -8.90 5.02
N GLY A 70 10.78 -9.52 6.21
CA GLY A 70 11.98 -10.03 6.89
C GLY A 70 12.35 -11.41 6.34
N ILE A 71 13.56 -11.55 5.77
CA ILE A 71 14.07 -12.84 5.29
C ILE A 71 15.15 -13.32 6.26
N GLU A 72 14.81 -14.30 7.10
CA GLU A 72 15.77 -14.97 7.97
C GLU A 72 16.33 -16.22 7.30
N ILE A 73 17.66 -16.36 7.32
CA ILE A 73 18.34 -17.47 6.65
C ILE A 73 19.20 -18.21 7.66
N SER A 74 18.98 -19.52 7.77
CA SER A 74 19.81 -20.40 8.59
C SER A 74 21.18 -20.64 7.93
N PRO A 75 22.31 -20.35 8.60
CA PRO A 75 23.64 -20.64 8.08
C PRO A 75 23.89 -22.14 7.84
N ASP A 76 23.30 -23.00 8.67
CA ASP A 76 23.46 -24.45 8.53
C ASP A 76 22.71 -24.98 7.30
N LYS A 77 21.52 -24.42 7.00
CA LYS A 77 20.80 -24.73 5.76
C LYS A 77 21.53 -24.27 4.52
N LEU A 78 22.13 -23.07 4.55
CA LEU A 78 22.99 -22.60 3.46
C LEU A 78 24.14 -23.59 3.21
N ARG A 79 24.81 -24.04 4.27
CA ARG A 79 25.91 -25.01 4.17
C ARG A 79 25.43 -26.37 3.65
N GLU A 80 24.30 -26.86 4.14
CA GLU A 80 23.68 -28.13 3.70
C GLU A 80 23.39 -28.14 2.19
N TYR A 81 22.89 -27.02 1.66
CA TYR A 81 22.56 -26.88 0.24
C TYR A 81 23.71 -26.31 -0.61
N GLY A 82 24.89 -26.05 -0.04
CA GLY A 82 26.01 -25.44 -0.74
C GLY A 82 25.74 -24.01 -1.26
N LEU A 83 24.78 -23.31 -0.65
CA LEU A 83 24.37 -21.95 -1.01
C LEU A 83 25.12 -20.92 -0.17
N THR A 84 25.28 -19.73 -0.73
CA THR A 84 25.77 -18.54 -0.03
C THR A 84 24.61 -17.58 0.25
N PHE A 85 24.81 -16.65 1.19
CA PHE A 85 23.87 -15.54 1.40
C PHE A 85 23.66 -14.73 0.11
N ARG A 86 24.70 -14.58 -0.71
CA ARG A 86 24.63 -13.88 -2.00
C ARG A 86 23.68 -14.57 -2.97
N ASP A 87 23.69 -15.89 -3.02
CA ASP A 87 22.80 -16.67 -3.90
C ASP A 87 21.33 -16.44 -3.54
N VAL A 88 21.00 -16.43 -2.25
CA VAL A 88 19.64 -16.14 -1.78
C VAL A 88 19.26 -14.69 -2.07
N SER A 89 20.14 -13.73 -1.77
CA SER A 89 19.86 -12.31 -2.05
C SER A 89 19.63 -12.03 -3.54
N SER A 90 20.38 -12.71 -4.42
CA SER A 90 20.24 -12.56 -5.88
C SER A 90 18.93 -13.18 -6.38
N ALA A 91 18.55 -14.33 -5.83
CA ALA A 91 17.27 -14.97 -6.15
C ALA A 91 16.07 -14.09 -5.74
N VAL A 92 16.12 -13.51 -4.53
CA VAL A 92 15.08 -12.58 -4.05
C VAL A 92 14.98 -11.36 -4.97
N GLN A 93 16.10 -10.70 -5.29
CA GLN A 93 16.11 -9.52 -6.18
C GLN A 93 15.52 -9.80 -7.57
N ASN A 94 15.83 -10.97 -8.15
CA ASN A 94 15.32 -11.38 -9.46
C ASN A 94 13.79 -11.63 -9.44
N ILE A 95 13.24 -12.05 -8.29
CA ILE A 95 11.79 -12.24 -8.14
C ILE A 95 11.10 -10.90 -7.88
N SER A 96 11.67 -10.06 -7.01
CA SER A 96 11.09 -8.76 -6.65
C SER A 96 11.04 -7.78 -7.83
N THR A 97 12.01 -7.80 -8.74
CA THR A 97 11.97 -6.98 -9.96
C THR A 97 10.82 -7.35 -10.91
N ASN A 98 10.21 -8.52 -10.74
CA ASN A 98 9.05 -8.97 -11.50
C ASN A 98 7.71 -8.70 -10.77
N MET A 99 7.76 -8.17 -9.55
CA MET A 99 6.59 -7.89 -8.69
C MET A 99 6.31 -6.38 -8.51
N SER A 100 6.91 -5.50 -9.32
CA SER A 100 6.51 -4.08 -9.34
C SER A 100 5.16 -3.92 -10.05
N PRO A 101 4.10 -3.41 -9.38
CA PRO A 101 2.86 -2.96 -10.02
C PRO A 101 3.06 -1.63 -10.75
#